data_AF-A0A1F3MQW1-F1
#
_entry.id   AF-A0A1F3MQW1-F1
#
_cell.length_a   1.000
_cell.length_b   1.000
_cell.length_c   1.000
_cell.angle_alpha   90.00
_cell.angle_beta   90.00
_cell.angle_gamma   90.00
#
_symmetry.space_group_name_H-M   'P 1'
#
loop_
_entity.id
_entity.type
_entity.pdbx_description
1 polymer ?
#
loop_
_entity_poly.entity_id
_entity_poly.type
_entity_poly.pdbx_seq_one_letter_code
_entity_poly.pdbx_strand_id
1 'polypeptide(L)'
;MKEILTGLLITAAVSLQAQKPNPPVTKYHTPAETSAWVKDYAAAHPGTVKVHKLAATYGGQAFEVVEIGSETQAQKKTAPAVLVAANLEGTTPLGTEAALRLIEEIGKDPERYKNLTWYVLPLGNPDGAARLHEKPLRIDGRNLRPWNDDADELTDEDGPDDLNGDGLITQMRYKDPDGTMIPDEKDPRLMKRADPTKGEKGIYKVLTEGIDNDKDGQYNEDGPGGTNIGITFPHLYGYNQPGTGAWSGSESETYSLMQFVAAHPEIAMTMTYGSTNFCLVPMKGGRKSTANLSAIKIPQRYVRMLNADPVKTYTLDEVKEMMKAIVPPGTIVDDAMVAGMLDMGAVVNPIEADLKVFTALSEKYKEFLKGKGFTAKRLDPARDKDGSFELWSYYHLGLPTFSQDFWGLPEPPKTDTAAKSTPRTEPQAKPAEPVKDPVMTAFMAYNDKQLNGKGFVPWTEVPHPEYGKVEVGGVVPYADLLPKAEIIDSLLGIQVPWIFELVKEIPQLDIEETRVEPQGTGIYRVSAWIRNTRRLPFPLAMGTRNKVPPPAIVTVTGKGIHFESGRERTSLEGLGGFEQRKLTWMIRTENPSEVTIRVNPVNARGSEKTINLGGK
;
A
#
# COMPACT_ATOMS: atom_id res chain seq x y z
N MET A 1 28.42 -16.06 74.19
CA MET A 1 26.96 -16.29 74.35
C MET A 1 26.29 -14.93 74.41
N LYS A 2 25.23 -14.56 73.68
CA LYS A 2 24.51 -15.05 72.48
C LYS A 2 23.80 -13.79 71.90
N GLU A 3 23.49 -13.59 70.62
CA GLU A 3 23.84 -14.18 69.32
C GLU A 3 23.40 -13.13 68.26
N ILE A 4 24.04 -13.02 67.08
CA ILE A 4 23.60 -12.09 66.02
C ILE A 4 23.25 -12.88 64.75
N LEU A 5 22.01 -12.72 64.30
CA LEU A 5 21.42 -13.45 63.19
C LEU A 5 21.69 -12.71 61.87
N THR A 6 22.52 -13.28 61.00
CA THR A 6 22.81 -12.69 59.68
C THR A 6 21.75 -13.14 58.67
N GLY A 7 20.84 -12.24 58.30
CA GLY A 7 19.87 -12.47 57.23
C GLY A 7 20.53 -12.40 55.85
N LEU A 8 20.48 -13.49 55.08
CA LEU A 8 21.00 -13.57 53.73
C LEU A 8 19.96 -13.06 52.72
N LEU A 9 20.18 -11.90 52.09
CA LEU A 9 19.36 -11.46 50.96
C LEU A 9 19.63 -12.34 49.74
N ILE A 10 18.60 -13.01 49.24
CA ILE A 10 18.63 -13.70 47.95
C ILE A 10 18.32 -12.66 46.86
N THR A 11 19.33 -12.27 46.09
CA THR A 11 19.14 -11.48 44.88
C THR A 11 18.56 -12.35 43.77
N ALA A 12 17.38 -11.98 43.28
CA ALA A 12 16.77 -12.64 42.12
C ALA A 12 17.58 -12.34 40.86
N ALA A 13 18.26 -13.36 40.33
CA ALA A 13 18.96 -13.25 39.06
C ALA A 13 17.93 -13.22 37.92
N VAL A 14 17.80 -12.07 37.25
CA VAL A 14 17.07 -11.98 35.98
C VAL A 14 17.88 -12.74 34.93
N SER A 15 17.44 -13.95 34.61
CA SER A 15 18.01 -14.72 33.51
C SER A 15 17.66 -14.03 32.19
N LEU A 16 18.66 -13.43 31.52
CA LEU A 16 18.54 -13.16 30.09
C LEU A 16 18.39 -14.51 29.38
N GLN A 17 17.15 -14.89 29.05
CA GLN A 17 16.94 -15.88 28.02
C GLN A 17 17.41 -15.26 26.70
N ALA A 18 18.50 -15.79 26.16
CA ALA A 18 18.85 -15.52 24.78
C ALA A 18 17.65 -15.90 23.90
N GLN A 19 17.13 -14.95 23.12
CA GLN A 19 16.11 -15.23 22.13
C GLN A 19 16.61 -16.37 21.24
N LYS A 20 15.92 -17.52 21.30
CA LYS A 20 16.14 -18.56 20.31
C LYS A 20 15.78 -17.94 18.94
N PRO A 21 16.59 -18.12 17.89
CA PRO A 21 16.15 -17.74 16.55
C PRO A 21 14.85 -18.50 16.26
N ASN A 22 13.86 -17.81 15.68
CA ASN A 22 12.60 -18.43 15.37
C ASN A 22 12.79 -19.68 14.50
N PRO A 23 11.96 -20.73 14.70
CA PRO A 23 11.90 -21.82 13.74
C PRO A 23 11.53 -21.25 12.37
N PRO A 24 11.99 -21.86 11.27
CA PRO A 24 11.60 -21.42 9.95
C PRO A 24 10.08 -21.50 9.76
N VAL A 25 9.53 -20.61 8.93
CA VAL A 25 8.11 -20.56 8.57
C VAL A 25 7.77 -21.81 7.77
N THR A 26 7.30 -22.83 8.47
CA THR A 26 6.95 -24.16 7.93
C THR A 26 5.48 -24.27 7.54
N LYS A 27 4.66 -23.31 7.96
CA LYS A 27 3.28 -23.09 7.55
C LYS A 27 2.94 -21.60 7.71
N TYR A 28 1.90 -21.14 7.02
CA TYR A 28 1.30 -19.82 7.27
C TYR A 28 0.54 -19.83 8.60
N HIS A 29 0.55 -18.72 9.32
CA HIS A 29 -0.23 -18.56 10.55
C HIS A 29 -1.73 -18.45 10.25
N THR A 30 -2.56 -19.02 11.14
CA THR A 30 -3.99 -18.70 11.22
C THR A 30 -4.21 -17.30 11.82
N PRO A 31 -5.39 -16.68 11.66
CA PRO A 31 -5.72 -15.42 12.34
C PRO A 31 -5.57 -15.50 13.87
N ALA A 32 -5.97 -16.63 14.47
CA ALA A 32 -5.83 -16.87 15.91
C ALA A 32 -4.36 -16.98 16.35
N GLU A 33 -3.52 -17.70 15.59
CA GLU A 33 -2.08 -17.81 15.87
C GLU A 33 -1.36 -16.46 15.68
N THR A 34 -1.74 -15.69 14.67
CA THR A 34 -1.23 -14.33 14.43
C THR A 34 -1.52 -13.41 15.62
N SER A 35 -2.78 -13.42 16.10
CA SER A 35 -3.21 -12.60 17.24
C SER A 35 -2.57 -13.04 18.57
N ALA A 36 -2.41 -14.36 18.79
CA ALA A 36 -1.68 -14.89 19.94
C ALA A 36 -0.21 -14.46 19.92
N TRP A 37 0.47 -14.62 18.77
CA TRP A 37 1.88 -14.29 18.60
C TRP A 37 2.17 -12.81 18.92
N VAL A 38 1.36 -11.86 18.43
CA VAL A 38 1.61 -10.43 18.71
C VAL A 38 1.35 -10.06 20.18
N LYS A 39 0.44 -10.76 20.86
CA LYS A 39 0.16 -10.57 22.29
C LYS A 39 1.30 -11.10 23.14
N ASP A 40 1.79 -12.30 22.84
CA ASP A 40 2.95 -12.90 23.51
C ASP A 40 4.22 -12.05 23.28
N TYR A 41 4.43 -11.56 22.05
CA TYR A 41 5.54 -10.66 21.73
C TYR A 41 5.45 -9.35 22.51
N ALA A 42 4.27 -8.74 22.63
CA ALA A 42 4.09 -7.52 23.41
C ALA A 42 4.26 -7.75 24.92
N ALA A 43 3.78 -8.88 25.45
CA ALA A 43 3.98 -9.26 26.84
C ALA A 43 5.47 -9.48 27.19
N ALA A 44 6.26 -9.96 26.24
CA ALA A 44 7.72 -10.12 26.38
C ALA A 44 8.50 -8.79 26.28
N HIS A 45 7.92 -7.71 25.73
CA HIS A 45 8.58 -6.42 25.51
C HIS A 45 7.79 -5.24 26.12
N PRO A 46 7.52 -5.24 27.44
CA PRO A 46 6.70 -4.23 28.10
C PRO A 46 7.36 -2.84 28.03
N GLY A 47 6.57 -1.82 27.66
CA GLY A 47 7.02 -0.43 27.58
C GLY A 47 7.70 -0.02 26.26
N THR A 48 8.00 -0.98 25.38
CA THR A 48 8.46 -0.70 24.00
C THR A 48 7.50 -1.23 22.95
N VAL A 49 6.67 -2.22 23.27
CA VAL A 49 5.62 -2.77 22.38
C VAL A 49 4.24 -2.67 23.04
N LYS A 50 3.22 -2.35 22.24
CA LYS A 50 1.81 -2.29 22.68
C LYS A 50 0.89 -2.77 21.56
N VAL A 51 -0.05 -3.67 21.87
CA VAL A 51 -1.11 -4.06 20.93
C VAL A 51 -2.35 -3.19 21.15
N HIS A 52 -2.87 -2.62 20.07
CA HIS A 52 -4.13 -1.88 20.02
C HIS A 52 -5.16 -2.72 19.28
N LYS A 53 -6.22 -3.17 19.96
CA LYS A 53 -7.38 -3.77 19.29
C LYS A 53 -8.23 -2.64 18.71
N LEU A 54 -8.34 -2.60 17.38
CA LEU A 54 -9.10 -1.59 16.66
C LEU A 54 -10.56 -2.00 16.47
N ALA A 55 -10.80 -3.27 16.13
CA ALA A 55 -12.14 -3.84 15.96
C ALA A 55 -12.18 -5.34 16.31
N ALA A 56 -13.37 -5.92 16.24
CA ALA A 56 -13.55 -7.34 15.96
C ALA A 56 -14.23 -7.44 14.60
N THR A 57 -13.81 -8.41 13.76
CA THR A 57 -14.42 -8.67 12.46
C THR A 57 -15.82 -9.26 12.62
N TYR A 58 -16.57 -9.40 11.51
CA TYR A 58 -17.86 -10.10 11.54
C TYR A 58 -17.71 -11.58 11.94
N GLY A 59 -16.63 -12.25 11.50
CA GLY A 59 -16.23 -13.58 11.98
C GLY A 59 -15.73 -13.63 13.43
N GLY A 60 -15.76 -12.51 14.17
CA GLY A 60 -15.34 -12.44 15.58
C GLY A 60 -13.83 -12.43 15.81
N GLN A 61 -13.02 -12.40 14.74
CA GLN A 61 -11.56 -12.34 14.81
C GLN A 61 -11.10 -10.98 15.33
N ALA A 62 -9.88 -10.92 15.87
CA ALA A 62 -9.32 -9.67 16.36
C ALA A 62 -8.64 -8.88 15.24
N PHE A 63 -9.00 -7.60 15.08
CA PHE A 63 -8.35 -6.67 14.16
C PHE A 63 -7.44 -5.73 14.96
N GLU A 64 -6.12 -5.91 14.85
CA GLU A 64 -5.14 -5.43 15.84
C GLU A 64 -3.93 -4.76 15.20
N VAL A 65 -3.49 -3.62 15.75
CA VAL A 65 -2.25 -2.91 15.36
C VAL A 65 -1.22 -3.03 16.48
N VAL A 66 -0.01 -3.45 16.12
CA VAL A 66 1.15 -3.47 17.02
C VAL A 66 1.88 -2.15 16.91
N GLU A 67 1.92 -1.39 18.00
CA GLU A 67 2.78 -0.23 18.16
C GLU A 67 4.15 -0.63 18.72
N ILE A 68 5.23 -0.13 18.13
CA ILE A 68 6.61 -0.31 18.64
C ILE A 68 7.32 1.04 18.65
N GLY A 69 7.87 1.46 19.80
CA GLY A 69 8.57 2.74 19.92
C GLY A 69 8.90 3.16 21.36
N SER A 70 9.76 4.17 21.51
CA SER A 70 10.05 4.81 22.80
C SER A 70 8.83 5.48 23.44
N GLU A 71 7.82 5.83 22.64
CA GLU A 71 6.68 6.67 23.06
C GLU A 71 5.39 5.87 23.31
N THR A 72 5.42 4.53 23.39
CA THR A 72 4.19 3.70 23.56
C THR A 72 3.33 4.07 24.78
N GLN A 73 3.98 4.52 25.85
CA GLN A 73 3.34 4.96 27.10
C GLN A 73 3.11 6.49 27.16
N ALA A 74 3.60 7.26 26.18
CA ALA A 74 3.45 8.71 26.15
C ALA A 74 2.04 9.13 25.69
N GLN A 75 1.44 10.11 26.38
CA GLN A 75 0.15 10.69 26.00
C GLN A 75 0.21 11.51 24.71
N LYS A 76 1.39 12.04 24.37
CA LYS A 76 1.64 12.80 23.16
C LYS A 76 2.85 12.20 22.45
N LYS A 77 2.66 11.83 21.17
CA LYS A 77 3.74 11.41 20.28
C LYS A 77 4.50 12.62 19.75
N THR A 78 5.80 12.48 19.59
CA THR A 78 6.70 13.49 18.99
C THR A 78 7.64 12.90 17.95
N ALA A 79 7.88 11.59 17.99
CA ALA A 79 8.52 10.88 16.89
C ALA A 79 7.55 10.75 15.70
N PRO A 80 8.02 10.91 14.44
CA PRO A 80 7.23 10.51 13.29
C PRO A 80 6.98 9.00 13.32
N ALA A 81 5.89 8.56 12.69
CA ALA A 81 5.50 7.15 12.64
C ALA A 81 5.51 6.55 11.23
N VAL A 82 5.61 5.23 11.16
CA VAL A 82 5.42 4.44 9.93
C VAL A 82 4.28 3.47 10.15
N LEU A 83 3.28 3.49 9.28
CA LEU A 83 2.19 2.51 9.28
C LEU A 83 2.45 1.43 8.22
N VAL A 84 2.50 0.18 8.66
CA VAL A 84 2.59 -1.00 7.80
C VAL A 84 1.27 -1.76 7.86
N ALA A 85 0.59 -1.91 6.72
CA ALA A 85 -0.65 -2.67 6.60
C ALA A 85 -0.43 -3.92 5.75
N ALA A 86 -0.59 -5.10 6.36
CA ALA A 86 -0.33 -6.37 5.70
C ALA A 86 -1.61 -7.17 5.44
N ASN A 87 -1.66 -7.87 4.31
CA ASN A 87 -2.73 -8.80 3.94
C ASN A 87 -4.16 -8.24 4.07
N LEU A 88 -4.39 -7.02 3.55
CA LEU A 88 -5.72 -6.39 3.48
C LEU A 88 -6.69 -7.15 2.55
N GLU A 89 -6.19 -7.94 1.60
CA GLU A 89 -7.01 -8.78 0.72
C GLU A 89 -7.38 -10.13 1.34
N GLY A 90 -6.80 -10.51 2.48
CA GLY A 90 -6.94 -11.84 3.11
C GLY A 90 -6.17 -12.95 2.38
N THR A 91 -6.08 -12.86 1.05
CA THR A 91 -5.51 -13.87 0.13
C THR A 91 -3.98 -13.80 -0.02
N THR A 92 -3.29 -12.92 0.71
CA THR A 92 -1.83 -12.69 0.64
C THR A 92 -1.12 -12.98 1.97
N PRO A 93 -1.22 -14.21 2.53
CA PRO A 93 -0.68 -14.58 3.85
C PRO A 93 0.83 -14.37 4.00
N LEU A 94 1.60 -14.40 2.89
CA LEU A 94 3.03 -14.06 2.91
C LEU A 94 3.29 -12.61 3.39
N GLY A 95 2.35 -11.69 3.19
CA GLY A 95 2.40 -10.35 3.74
C GLY A 95 2.27 -10.34 5.28
N THR A 96 1.45 -11.23 5.85
CA THR A 96 1.35 -11.41 7.30
C THR A 96 2.65 -11.95 7.88
N GLU A 97 3.24 -12.99 7.28
CA GLU A 97 4.57 -13.50 7.70
C GLU A 97 5.65 -12.42 7.61
N ALA A 98 5.61 -11.57 6.58
CA ALA A 98 6.52 -10.43 6.44
C ALA A 98 6.34 -9.38 7.55
N ALA A 99 5.10 -9.13 7.98
CA ALA A 99 4.79 -8.19 9.06
C ALA A 99 5.20 -8.74 10.44
N LEU A 100 4.99 -10.03 10.72
CA LEU A 100 5.48 -10.68 11.94
C LEU A 100 7.01 -10.61 12.00
N ARG A 101 7.69 -10.95 10.90
CA ARG A 101 9.16 -10.80 10.80
C ARG A 101 9.62 -9.36 10.96
N LEU A 102 8.87 -8.38 10.44
CA LEU A 102 9.20 -6.97 10.62
C LEU A 102 9.12 -6.55 12.09
N ILE A 103 8.09 -6.97 12.83
CA ILE A 103 7.95 -6.71 14.28
C ILE A 103 9.20 -7.21 15.02
N GLU A 104 9.64 -8.44 14.73
CA GLU A 104 10.87 -8.98 15.33
C GLU A 104 12.11 -8.20 14.95
N GLU A 105 12.27 -7.87 13.67
CA GLU A 105 13.41 -7.11 13.18
C GLU A 105 13.47 -5.70 13.78
N ILE A 106 12.33 -5.04 14.04
CA ILE A 106 12.31 -3.78 14.77
C ILE A 106 12.80 -3.99 16.21
N GLY A 107 12.26 -4.99 16.93
CA GLY A 107 12.61 -5.23 18.34
C GLY A 107 14.06 -5.65 18.60
N LYS A 108 14.74 -6.25 17.61
CA LYS A 108 16.16 -6.65 17.70
C LYS A 108 17.15 -5.50 17.88
N ASP A 109 16.78 -4.26 17.57
CA ASP A 109 17.70 -3.13 17.51
C ASP A 109 17.01 -1.80 17.90
N PRO A 110 17.30 -1.24 19.10
CA PRO A 110 16.74 0.03 19.55
C PRO A 110 16.96 1.21 18.60
N GLU A 111 17.99 1.21 17.74
CA GLU A 111 18.19 2.28 16.76
C GLU A 111 17.02 2.37 15.76
N ARG A 112 16.30 1.26 15.53
CA ARG A 112 15.16 1.18 14.59
C ARG A 112 13.90 1.85 15.12
N TYR A 113 13.74 1.98 16.45
CA TYR A 113 12.52 2.51 17.08
C TYR A 113 12.74 3.63 18.10
N LYS A 114 14.00 4.01 18.42
CA LYS A 114 14.26 5.04 19.45
C LYS A 114 13.68 6.43 19.10
N ASN A 115 13.69 6.77 17.81
CA ASN A 115 13.31 8.07 17.24
C ASN A 115 12.24 7.93 16.13
N LEU A 116 11.53 6.81 16.10
CA LEU A 116 10.55 6.45 15.07
C LEU A 116 9.54 5.49 15.68
N THR A 117 8.25 5.79 15.58
CA THR A 117 7.19 4.88 16.00
C THR A 117 6.79 3.99 14.83
N TRP A 118 6.56 2.71 15.10
CA TRP A 118 6.03 1.77 14.11
C TRP A 118 4.62 1.37 14.51
N TYR A 119 3.69 1.44 13.56
CA TYR A 119 2.36 0.85 13.67
C TYR A 119 2.29 -0.27 12.64
N VAL A 120 2.12 -1.52 13.07
CA VAL A 120 2.08 -2.69 12.18
C VAL A 120 0.74 -3.40 12.36
N LEU A 121 -0.09 -3.39 11.32
CA LEU A 121 -1.26 -4.23 11.16
C LEU A 121 -0.82 -5.51 10.44
N PRO A 122 -0.59 -6.65 11.14
CA PRO A 122 -0.04 -7.86 10.52
C PRO A 122 -1.08 -8.61 9.67
N LEU A 123 -2.37 -8.41 9.93
CA LEU A 123 -3.44 -9.10 9.22
C LEU A 123 -4.64 -8.17 9.01
N GLY A 124 -4.72 -7.64 7.79
CA GLY A 124 -5.68 -6.62 7.38
C GLY A 124 -7.08 -7.15 7.05
N ASN A 125 -7.21 -8.45 6.81
CA ASN A 125 -8.50 -9.12 6.64
C ASN A 125 -8.44 -10.52 7.30
N PRO A 126 -8.68 -10.60 8.62
CA PRO A 126 -8.66 -11.87 9.36
C PRO A 126 -9.67 -12.90 8.85
N ASP A 127 -10.87 -12.45 8.48
CA ASP A 127 -11.96 -13.30 7.98
C ASP A 127 -11.62 -13.91 6.61
N GLY A 128 -11.13 -13.10 5.67
CA GLY A 128 -10.62 -13.57 4.37
C GLY A 128 -9.47 -14.58 4.52
N ALA A 129 -8.53 -14.32 5.44
CA ALA A 129 -7.38 -15.18 5.66
C ALA A 129 -7.68 -16.50 6.39
N ALA A 130 -8.83 -16.63 7.06
CA ALA A 130 -9.25 -17.88 7.67
C ALA A 130 -9.43 -19.00 6.63
N ARG A 131 -9.99 -18.66 5.46
CA ARG A 131 -10.32 -19.58 4.35
C ARG A 131 -9.13 -20.37 3.80
N LEU A 132 -7.90 -19.88 3.97
CA LEU A 132 -6.66 -20.63 3.64
C LEU A 132 -6.52 -21.94 4.43
N HIS A 133 -7.17 -22.05 5.59
CA HIS A 133 -7.09 -23.18 6.52
C HIS A 133 -8.39 -24.01 6.57
N GLU A 134 -9.37 -23.65 5.74
CA GLU A 134 -10.69 -24.29 5.68
C GLU A 134 -10.75 -25.40 4.61
N LYS A 135 -11.85 -26.16 4.61
CA LYS A 135 -12.15 -27.17 3.58
C LYS A 135 -13.63 -27.10 3.17
N PRO A 136 -13.98 -27.20 1.88
CA PRO A 136 -13.05 -27.28 0.74
C PRO A 136 -12.24 -25.99 0.59
N LEU A 137 -10.97 -26.12 0.19
CA LEU A 137 -10.07 -24.97 0.09
C LEU A 137 -10.52 -24.07 -1.07
N ARG A 138 -10.70 -22.77 -0.83
CA ARG A 138 -11.07 -21.78 -1.86
C ARG A 138 -10.30 -20.48 -1.67
N ILE A 139 -10.07 -19.74 -2.77
CA ILE A 139 -9.63 -18.34 -2.68
C ILE A 139 -10.88 -17.46 -2.61
N ASP A 140 -11.10 -16.80 -1.48
CA ASP A 140 -12.03 -15.67 -1.38
C ASP A 140 -11.45 -14.62 -0.42
N GLY A 141 -11.44 -13.36 -0.86
CA GLY A 141 -10.91 -12.22 -0.13
C GLY A 141 -11.99 -11.36 0.53
N ARG A 142 -13.27 -11.74 0.46
CA ARG A 142 -14.38 -11.07 1.17
C ARG A 142 -14.30 -11.38 2.67
N ASN A 143 -14.81 -10.50 3.53
CA ASN A 143 -14.96 -10.79 4.97
C ASN A 143 -16.15 -11.75 5.22
N LEU A 144 -16.59 -11.92 6.46
CA LEU A 144 -17.75 -12.75 6.82
C LEU A 144 -18.99 -11.92 7.19
N ARG A 145 -19.11 -10.70 6.65
CA ARG A 145 -20.35 -9.93 6.73
C ARG A 145 -21.37 -10.53 5.75
N PRO A 146 -22.59 -10.90 6.19
CA PRO A 146 -23.67 -11.25 5.26
C PRO A 146 -23.98 -10.10 4.34
N TRP A 147 -24.09 -10.40 3.06
CA TRP A 147 -24.36 -9.44 2.00
C TRP A 147 -25.32 -10.09 0.99
N ASN A 148 -25.97 -9.23 0.20
CA ASN A 148 -26.73 -9.62 -0.97
C ASN A 148 -26.01 -8.93 -2.14
N ASP A 149 -25.29 -9.70 -2.98
CA ASP A 149 -24.46 -9.17 -4.07
C ASP A 149 -25.29 -8.85 -5.34
N ASP A 150 -26.52 -9.40 -5.53
CA ASP A 150 -27.36 -9.24 -6.75
C ASP A 150 -28.62 -8.33 -6.61
N ALA A 151 -29.04 -8.07 -5.36
CA ALA A 151 -30.18 -7.32 -4.85
C ALA A 151 -31.60 -7.98 -4.93
N ASP A 152 -31.70 -9.30 -4.83
CA ASP A 152 -32.96 -10.08 -4.95
C ASP A 152 -33.88 -10.17 -3.68
N GLU A 153 -33.41 -9.73 -2.50
CA GLU A 153 -34.00 -9.87 -1.14
C GLU A 153 -33.49 -11.05 -0.27
N LEU A 154 -32.63 -11.94 -0.77
CA LEU A 154 -32.01 -13.05 -0.02
C LEU A 154 -30.54 -12.73 0.38
N THR A 155 -29.77 -13.64 0.98
CA THR A 155 -28.37 -13.35 1.43
C THR A 155 -27.58 -14.63 1.68
N ASP A 156 -26.29 -14.63 1.31
CA ASP A 156 -25.34 -15.75 1.51
C ASP A 156 -25.89 -17.09 0.93
N GLU A 157 -26.40 -17.07 -0.31
CA GLU A 157 -27.13 -18.19 -0.92
C GLU A 157 -26.20 -19.31 -1.42
N ASP A 158 -25.60 -19.11 -2.60
CA ASP A 158 -24.93 -20.17 -3.34
C ASP A 158 -23.41 -20.08 -3.25
N GLY A 159 -22.87 -20.86 -2.31
CA GLY A 159 -21.44 -21.12 -2.19
C GLY A 159 -20.93 -22.19 -3.16
N PRO A 160 -19.65 -22.14 -3.55
CA PRO A 160 -19.08 -23.16 -4.41
C PRO A 160 -19.02 -24.52 -3.72
N ASP A 161 -19.59 -25.53 -4.38
CA ASP A 161 -19.57 -26.93 -3.97
C ASP A 161 -18.37 -27.70 -4.53
N ASP A 162 -17.80 -28.57 -3.70
CA ASP A 162 -16.80 -29.57 -4.08
C ASP A 162 -17.52 -30.77 -4.73
N LEU A 163 -17.74 -30.68 -6.05
CA LEU A 163 -18.50 -31.67 -6.83
C LEU A 163 -17.73 -32.98 -7.00
N ASN A 164 -16.39 -32.89 -7.03
CA ASN A 164 -15.53 -34.06 -7.26
C ASN A 164 -15.10 -34.77 -5.96
N GLY A 165 -15.21 -34.11 -4.80
CA GLY A 165 -14.88 -34.62 -3.47
C GLY A 165 -13.39 -34.60 -3.11
N ASP A 166 -12.56 -33.80 -3.79
CA ASP A 166 -11.10 -33.72 -3.58
C ASP A 166 -10.68 -32.75 -2.45
N GLY A 167 -11.63 -31.96 -1.95
CA GLY A 167 -11.43 -30.98 -0.88
C GLY A 167 -10.93 -29.62 -1.35
N LEU A 168 -11.03 -29.32 -2.64
CA LEU A 168 -10.68 -28.05 -3.27
C LEU A 168 -11.89 -27.50 -4.04
N ILE A 169 -12.02 -26.19 -4.10
CA ILE A 169 -12.89 -25.53 -5.08
C ILE A 169 -12.03 -25.16 -6.29
N THR A 170 -12.34 -25.76 -7.45
CA THR A 170 -11.62 -25.49 -8.69
C THR A 170 -12.54 -24.82 -9.72
N GLN A 171 -12.51 -25.26 -10.98
CA GLN A 171 -13.41 -24.79 -12.02
C GLN A 171 -14.19 -26.00 -12.55
N MET A 172 -15.42 -25.74 -13.02
CA MET A 172 -16.12 -26.68 -13.88
C MET A 172 -16.23 -26.13 -15.30
N ARG A 173 -16.22 -27.02 -16.28
CA ARG A 173 -16.53 -26.70 -17.68
C ARG A 173 -17.54 -27.67 -18.24
N TYR A 174 -18.46 -27.17 -19.06
CA TYR A 174 -19.48 -27.97 -19.71
C TYR A 174 -19.68 -27.53 -21.16
N LYS A 175 -20.16 -28.47 -22.00
CA LYS A 175 -20.33 -28.23 -23.43
C LYS A 175 -21.64 -27.49 -23.67
N ASP A 176 -21.55 -26.37 -24.37
CA ASP A 176 -22.68 -25.47 -24.60
C ASP A 176 -22.62 -24.91 -26.04
N PRO A 177 -23.74 -24.86 -26.79
CA PRO A 177 -23.77 -24.32 -28.15
C PRO A 177 -23.28 -22.86 -28.28
N ASP A 178 -23.46 -22.07 -27.22
CA ASP A 178 -23.07 -20.67 -27.03
C ASP A 178 -21.81 -20.55 -26.15
N GLY A 179 -21.11 -21.66 -25.90
CA GLY A 179 -19.82 -21.68 -25.25
C GLY A 179 -18.82 -20.76 -25.95
N THR A 180 -18.01 -20.05 -25.17
CA THR A 180 -17.01 -19.08 -25.69
C THR A 180 -15.58 -19.59 -25.58
N MET A 181 -15.36 -20.70 -24.86
CA MET A 181 -14.05 -21.26 -24.54
C MET A 181 -13.78 -22.55 -25.33
N ILE A 182 -12.50 -22.80 -25.61
CA ILE A 182 -11.97 -24.07 -26.13
C ILE A 182 -10.65 -24.40 -25.40
N PRO A 183 -10.22 -25.67 -25.36
CA PRO A 183 -8.89 -26.02 -24.87
C PRO A 183 -7.79 -25.30 -25.66
N ASP A 184 -6.71 -24.90 -25.00
CA ASP A 184 -5.53 -24.36 -25.71
C ASP A 184 -4.81 -25.49 -26.46
N GLU A 185 -4.46 -25.23 -27.72
CA GLU A 185 -3.82 -26.20 -28.61
C GLU A 185 -2.42 -26.62 -28.14
N LYS A 186 -1.77 -25.82 -27.29
CA LYS A 186 -0.40 -26.07 -26.79
C LYS A 186 -0.39 -26.74 -25.43
N ASP A 187 -1.40 -26.48 -24.62
CA ASP A 187 -1.61 -27.14 -23.33
C ASP A 187 -3.12 -27.35 -23.12
N PRO A 188 -3.67 -28.53 -23.48
CA PRO A 188 -5.11 -28.82 -23.35
C PRO A 188 -5.65 -28.81 -21.92
N ARG A 189 -4.80 -28.62 -20.90
CA ARG A 189 -5.23 -28.30 -19.53
C ARG A 189 -5.82 -26.89 -19.45
N LEU A 190 -5.30 -25.96 -20.24
CA LEU A 190 -5.74 -24.56 -20.25
C LEU A 190 -6.93 -24.36 -21.18
N MET A 191 -7.71 -23.32 -20.91
CA MET A 191 -8.83 -22.87 -21.74
C MET A 191 -8.52 -21.49 -22.32
N LYS A 192 -8.69 -21.32 -23.63
CA LYS A 192 -8.64 -20.02 -24.33
C LYS A 192 -10.04 -19.62 -24.82
N ARG A 193 -10.28 -18.32 -24.98
CA ARG A 193 -11.43 -17.85 -25.76
C ARG A 193 -11.23 -18.26 -27.22
N ALA A 194 -12.28 -18.79 -27.84
CA ALA A 194 -12.29 -19.07 -29.26
C ALA A 194 -12.16 -17.77 -30.06
N ASP A 195 -11.35 -17.79 -31.12
CA ASP A 195 -11.14 -16.67 -32.04
C ASP A 195 -11.93 -16.85 -33.35
N PRO A 196 -13.07 -16.15 -33.54
CA PRO A 196 -13.89 -16.28 -34.74
C PRO A 196 -13.14 -15.87 -36.02
N THR A 197 -12.10 -15.03 -35.92
CA THR A 197 -11.31 -14.58 -37.09
C THR A 197 -10.47 -15.72 -37.68
N LYS A 198 -10.27 -16.79 -36.93
CA LYS A 198 -9.60 -18.03 -37.36
C LYS A 198 -10.56 -19.16 -37.70
N GLY A 199 -11.87 -18.93 -37.59
CA GLY A 199 -12.89 -19.97 -37.69
C GLY A 199 -12.96 -20.89 -36.46
N GLU A 200 -12.37 -20.49 -35.33
CA GLU A 200 -12.55 -21.22 -34.07
C GLU A 200 -13.98 -20.98 -33.55
N LYS A 201 -14.73 -22.06 -33.30
CA LYS A 201 -16.02 -22.00 -32.60
C LYS A 201 -15.80 -22.38 -31.14
N GLY A 202 -16.36 -21.60 -30.21
CA GLY A 202 -16.41 -21.97 -28.80
C GLY A 202 -17.23 -23.24 -28.56
N ILE A 203 -16.83 -24.00 -27.53
CA ILE A 203 -17.38 -25.33 -27.20
C ILE A 203 -17.83 -25.39 -25.74
N TYR A 204 -17.09 -24.72 -24.85
CA TYR A 204 -17.29 -24.79 -23.41
C TYR A 204 -17.71 -23.43 -22.84
N LYS A 205 -18.56 -23.48 -21.81
CA LYS A 205 -18.60 -22.48 -20.74
C LYS A 205 -17.69 -22.99 -19.60
N VAL A 206 -17.07 -22.05 -18.88
CA VAL A 206 -16.17 -22.34 -17.74
C VAL A 206 -16.63 -21.46 -16.58
N LEU A 207 -16.90 -22.08 -15.44
CA LEU A 207 -17.41 -21.47 -14.22
C LEU A 207 -16.58 -21.92 -13.02
N THR A 208 -16.76 -21.27 -11.87
CA THR A 208 -16.37 -21.88 -10.58
C THR A 208 -17.15 -23.18 -10.39
N GLU A 209 -16.53 -24.15 -9.74
CA GLU A 209 -17.18 -25.41 -9.36
C GLU A 209 -18.31 -25.15 -8.35
N GLY A 210 -19.51 -25.73 -8.57
CA GLY A 210 -20.69 -25.56 -7.71
C GLY A 210 -21.97 -26.10 -8.36
N ILE A 211 -23.09 -26.12 -7.62
CA ILE A 211 -24.45 -26.30 -8.15
C ILE A 211 -25.32 -25.09 -7.80
N ASP A 212 -26.40 -24.93 -8.55
CA ASP A 212 -27.56 -24.12 -8.15
C ASP A 212 -28.31 -24.88 -7.01
N ASN A 213 -28.21 -24.40 -5.76
CA ASN A 213 -28.79 -25.11 -4.61
C ASN A 213 -30.26 -24.77 -4.33
N ASP A 214 -30.68 -23.53 -4.58
CA ASP A 214 -32.04 -23.02 -4.29
C ASP A 214 -33.02 -23.10 -5.49
N LYS A 215 -32.49 -23.13 -6.72
CA LYS A 215 -33.16 -23.32 -8.02
C LYS A 215 -33.80 -22.06 -8.61
N ASP A 216 -33.17 -20.90 -8.42
CA ASP A 216 -33.53 -19.67 -9.11
C ASP A 216 -33.04 -19.61 -10.58
N GLY A 217 -31.98 -20.38 -10.92
CA GLY A 217 -31.34 -20.42 -12.24
C GLY A 217 -30.09 -19.54 -12.41
N GLN A 218 -29.60 -18.94 -11.32
CA GLN A 218 -28.31 -18.27 -11.18
C GLN A 218 -27.29 -19.23 -10.50
N TYR A 219 -25.99 -18.92 -10.47
CA TYR A 219 -24.97 -19.91 -10.02
C TYR A 219 -23.78 -19.30 -9.29
N ASN A 220 -23.48 -19.83 -8.10
CA ASN A 220 -22.35 -19.38 -7.27
C ASN A 220 -22.36 -17.86 -7.02
N GLU A 221 -23.55 -17.24 -7.00
CA GLU A 221 -23.73 -15.79 -6.89
C GLU A 221 -23.19 -15.31 -5.53
N ASP A 222 -23.76 -15.84 -4.45
CA ASP A 222 -23.69 -15.27 -3.10
C ASP A 222 -23.03 -16.21 -2.08
N GLY A 223 -21.96 -16.91 -2.47
CA GLY A 223 -21.25 -17.79 -1.55
C GLY A 223 -20.70 -17.08 -0.31
N PRO A 224 -20.85 -17.62 0.92
CA PRO A 224 -20.83 -16.84 2.16
C PRO A 224 -19.64 -15.90 2.34
N GLY A 225 -19.99 -14.61 2.52
CA GLY A 225 -19.08 -13.51 2.82
C GLY A 225 -19.16 -12.31 1.87
N GLY A 226 -19.25 -11.10 2.42
CA GLY A 226 -19.56 -9.88 1.67
C GLY A 226 -18.38 -9.06 1.13
N THR A 227 -17.65 -8.31 1.97
CA THR A 227 -16.83 -7.19 1.47
C THR A 227 -15.33 -7.46 1.51
N ASN A 228 -14.63 -7.22 0.40
CA ASN A 228 -13.17 -7.29 0.31
C ASN A 228 -12.52 -6.02 0.87
N ILE A 229 -12.03 -6.12 2.11
CA ILE A 229 -11.40 -5.01 2.85
C ILE A 229 -10.34 -4.26 2.02
N GLY A 230 -9.60 -4.96 1.15
CA GLY A 230 -8.55 -4.40 0.30
C GLY A 230 -9.00 -3.37 -0.75
N ILE A 231 -10.31 -3.22 -1.01
CA ILE A 231 -10.87 -2.28 -2.02
C ILE A 231 -11.95 -1.33 -1.46
N THR A 232 -12.02 -1.17 -0.14
CA THR A 232 -13.07 -0.40 0.55
C THR A 232 -12.74 1.06 0.86
N PHE A 233 -11.53 1.53 0.53
CA PHE A 233 -11.04 2.87 0.91
C PHE A 233 -11.52 3.97 -0.07
N PRO A 234 -11.53 5.26 0.35
CA PRO A 234 -12.26 6.30 -0.38
C PRO A 234 -11.78 6.64 -1.81
N HIS A 235 -10.55 6.27 -2.18
CA HIS A 235 -9.99 6.70 -3.45
C HIS A 235 -10.40 5.77 -4.59
N LEU A 236 -11.20 6.28 -5.53
CA LEU A 236 -11.80 5.50 -6.63
C LEU A 236 -12.68 4.34 -6.13
N TYR A 237 -13.31 4.51 -4.97
CA TYR A 237 -14.24 3.54 -4.42
C TYR A 237 -15.31 3.13 -5.45
N GLY A 238 -15.39 1.83 -5.73
CA GLY A 238 -16.29 1.26 -6.74
C GLY A 238 -17.73 1.17 -6.25
N TYR A 239 -18.48 2.27 -6.25
CA TYR A 239 -19.88 2.25 -5.85
C TYR A 239 -20.70 1.23 -6.68
N ASN A 240 -21.46 0.37 -6.00
CA ASN A 240 -22.19 -0.77 -6.59
C ASN A 240 -21.30 -1.68 -7.47
N GLN A 241 -20.09 -2.01 -7.00
CA GLN A 241 -19.26 -3.05 -7.60
C GLN A 241 -19.17 -4.26 -6.66
N PRO A 242 -19.11 -5.51 -7.17
CA PRO A 242 -19.06 -6.70 -6.33
C PRO A 242 -17.94 -6.63 -5.28
N GLY A 243 -18.27 -7.00 -4.04
CA GLY A 243 -17.31 -7.05 -2.93
C GLY A 243 -16.74 -5.69 -2.46
N THR A 244 -17.28 -4.54 -2.86
CA THR A 244 -16.85 -3.22 -2.31
C THR A 244 -17.63 -2.78 -1.07
N GLY A 245 -18.74 -3.44 -0.75
CA GLY A 245 -19.65 -3.08 0.34
C GLY A 245 -20.57 -1.89 0.02
N ALA A 246 -21.30 -1.42 1.05
CA ALA A 246 -22.35 -0.40 0.90
C ALA A 246 -21.82 1.02 0.64
N TRP A 247 -20.70 1.36 1.26
CA TRP A 247 -20.03 2.66 1.14
C TRP A 247 -18.58 2.55 1.63
N SER A 248 -17.73 3.51 1.26
CA SER A 248 -16.31 3.45 1.60
C SER A 248 -16.06 3.56 3.11
N GLY A 249 -15.47 2.53 3.70
CA GLY A 249 -15.34 2.40 5.15
C GLY A 249 -16.60 1.86 5.84
N SER A 250 -17.48 1.16 5.13
CA SER A 250 -18.65 0.49 5.72
C SER A 250 -18.32 -0.73 6.59
N GLU A 251 -17.14 -1.33 6.39
CA GLU A 251 -16.65 -2.46 7.18
C GLU A 251 -15.85 -2.02 8.41
N SER A 252 -15.94 -2.82 9.48
CA SER A 252 -15.38 -2.47 10.80
C SER A 252 -13.85 -2.31 10.76
N GLU A 253 -13.20 -3.13 9.95
CA GLU A 253 -11.77 -3.23 9.71
C GLU A 253 -11.28 -1.95 9.02
N THR A 254 -11.91 -1.59 7.90
CA THR A 254 -11.62 -0.37 7.15
C THR A 254 -11.91 0.89 7.96
N TYR A 255 -13.09 0.95 8.60
CA TYR A 255 -13.52 2.11 9.39
C TYR A 255 -12.57 2.37 10.57
N SER A 256 -12.24 1.32 11.32
CA SER A 256 -11.35 1.44 12.48
C SER A 256 -9.90 1.74 12.08
N LEU A 257 -9.42 1.23 10.94
CA LEU A 257 -8.11 1.62 10.39
C LEU A 257 -8.10 3.09 9.93
N MET A 258 -9.17 3.56 9.28
CA MET A 258 -9.31 4.97 8.89
C MET A 258 -9.36 5.90 10.11
N GLN A 259 -10.11 5.53 11.16
CA GLN A 259 -10.11 6.24 12.44
C GLN A 259 -8.74 6.23 13.12
N PHE A 260 -8.05 5.09 13.13
CA PHE A 260 -6.71 4.96 13.70
C PHE A 260 -5.73 5.91 13.00
N VAL A 261 -5.70 5.92 11.67
CA VAL A 261 -4.84 6.85 10.90
C VAL A 261 -5.19 8.32 11.17
N ALA A 262 -6.47 8.66 11.25
CA ALA A 262 -6.91 10.02 11.59
C ALA A 262 -6.51 10.46 13.01
N ALA A 263 -6.39 9.51 13.95
CA ALA A 263 -5.97 9.77 15.33
C ALA A 263 -4.44 9.88 15.51
N HIS A 264 -3.66 9.41 14.53
CA HIS A 264 -2.19 9.38 14.55
C HIS A 264 -1.61 10.28 13.44
N PRO A 265 -1.75 11.61 13.55
CA PRO A 265 -1.31 12.55 12.53
C PRO A 265 0.21 12.58 12.36
N GLU A 266 0.99 11.97 13.27
CA GLU A 266 2.44 11.80 13.18
C GLU A 266 2.89 10.73 12.16
N ILE A 267 1.96 9.97 11.55
CA ILE A 267 2.28 9.01 10.48
C ILE A 267 2.89 9.75 9.28
N ALA A 268 4.16 9.44 9.01
CA ALA A 268 5.03 10.09 8.03
C ALA A 268 5.18 9.31 6.72
N MET A 269 4.89 8.01 6.75
CA MET A 269 5.03 7.09 5.64
C MET A 269 4.11 5.88 5.84
N THR A 270 3.58 5.32 4.75
CA THR A 270 2.84 4.05 4.77
C THR A 270 3.50 2.98 3.89
N MET A 271 3.36 1.72 4.30
CA MET A 271 3.80 0.55 3.55
C MET A 271 2.68 -0.50 3.51
N THR A 272 2.40 -1.08 2.35
CA THR A 272 1.48 -2.23 2.22
C THR A 272 2.24 -3.52 1.91
N TYR A 273 1.99 -4.58 2.67
CA TYR A 273 2.52 -5.92 2.40
C TYR A 273 1.38 -6.79 1.82
N GLY A 274 1.42 -7.03 0.51
CA GLY A 274 0.30 -7.60 -0.25
C GLY A 274 0.66 -7.97 -1.69
N SER A 275 -0.26 -7.74 -2.63
CA SER A 275 -0.12 -8.11 -4.05
C SER A 275 0.66 -7.09 -4.91
N THR A 276 0.69 -5.83 -4.49
CA THR A 276 1.30 -4.69 -5.22
C THR A 276 2.74 -4.43 -4.77
N ASN A 277 3.56 -3.77 -5.60
CA ASN A 277 4.95 -3.46 -5.22
C ASN A 277 5.51 -2.14 -5.75
N PHE A 278 5.17 -1.05 -5.06
CA PHE A 278 5.70 0.28 -5.35
C PHE A 278 7.17 0.47 -4.96
N CYS A 279 7.79 -0.47 -4.22
CA CYS A 279 9.25 -0.49 -4.06
C CYS A 279 9.96 -0.94 -5.34
N LEU A 280 9.37 -1.82 -6.14
CA LEU A 280 9.98 -2.37 -7.36
C LEU A 280 9.57 -1.59 -8.62
N VAL A 281 8.28 -1.23 -8.70
CA VAL A 281 7.67 -0.55 -9.84
C VAL A 281 6.77 0.58 -9.31
N PRO A 282 7.12 1.87 -9.52
CA PRO A 282 6.30 2.99 -9.07
C PRO A 282 4.84 2.91 -9.55
N MET A 283 3.94 3.55 -8.80
CA MET A 283 2.51 3.67 -9.13
C MET A 283 2.27 3.99 -10.60
N LYS A 284 1.47 3.17 -11.29
CA LYS A 284 1.21 3.30 -12.72
C LYS A 284 0.01 4.23 -12.97
N GLY A 285 0.21 5.22 -13.84
CA GLY A 285 -0.88 6.07 -14.35
C GLY A 285 -1.77 5.36 -15.39
N GLY A 286 -2.43 6.15 -16.24
CA GLY A 286 -3.32 5.65 -17.30
C GLY A 286 -4.76 5.38 -16.88
N ARG A 287 -5.19 5.77 -15.68
CA ARG A 287 -6.61 5.81 -15.32
C ARG A 287 -7.30 6.96 -16.06
N LYS A 288 -8.53 6.72 -16.52
CA LYS A 288 -9.38 7.75 -17.17
C LYS A 288 -10.18 8.49 -16.10
N SER A 289 -10.18 9.82 -16.14
CA SER A 289 -10.97 10.63 -15.21
C SER A 289 -12.44 10.66 -15.64
N THR A 290 -13.34 10.63 -14.65
CA THR A 290 -14.79 10.82 -14.84
C THR A 290 -15.22 12.30 -14.75
N ALA A 291 -14.27 13.23 -14.68
CA ALA A 291 -14.56 14.66 -14.64
C ALA A 291 -15.44 15.09 -15.83
N ASN A 292 -16.36 16.04 -15.61
CA ASN A 292 -17.11 16.62 -16.73
C ASN A 292 -16.21 17.60 -17.50
N LEU A 293 -15.57 17.07 -18.55
CA LEU A 293 -14.64 17.81 -19.40
C LEU A 293 -15.35 18.60 -20.52
N SER A 294 -16.68 18.65 -20.55
CA SER A 294 -17.44 19.42 -21.55
C SER A 294 -17.58 20.92 -21.22
N ALA A 295 -17.43 21.31 -19.94
CA ALA A 295 -17.62 22.69 -19.47
C ALA A 295 -16.62 23.04 -18.34
N ILE A 296 -15.38 23.31 -18.75
CA ILE A 296 -14.22 23.58 -17.90
C ILE A 296 -14.11 25.07 -17.57
N LYS A 297 -14.09 25.44 -16.29
CA LYS A 297 -13.78 26.82 -15.86
C LYS A 297 -12.32 26.93 -15.43
N ILE A 298 -11.55 27.80 -16.07
CA ILE A 298 -10.13 27.98 -15.75
C ILE A 298 -9.96 28.66 -14.38
N PRO A 299 -9.27 28.04 -13.39
CA PRO A 299 -8.97 28.69 -12.12
C PRO A 299 -8.11 29.94 -12.32
N GLN A 300 -8.35 30.99 -11.52
CA GLN A 300 -7.66 32.29 -11.64
C GLN A 300 -6.13 32.20 -11.68
N ARG A 301 -5.52 31.20 -11.01
CA ARG A 301 -4.07 30.94 -11.04
C ARG A 301 -3.52 30.59 -12.43
N TYR A 302 -4.34 30.08 -13.35
CA TYR A 302 -3.96 29.69 -14.71
C TYR A 302 -4.48 30.61 -15.82
N VAL A 303 -5.41 31.52 -15.52
CA VAL A 303 -6.00 32.47 -16.49
C VAL A 303 -4.91 33.21 -17.28
N ARG A 304 -3.89 33.74 -16.60
CA ARG A 304 -2.74 34.42 -17.24
C ARG A 304 -1.79 33.48 -17.99
N MET A 305 -1.68 32.22 -17.57
CA MET A 305 -0.76 31.24 -18.14
C MET A 305 -1.29 30.68 -19.46
N LEU A 306 -2.60 30.39 -19.51
CA LEU A 306 -3.29 29.82 -20.67
C LEU A 306 -3.86 30.90 -21.60
N ASN A 307 -3.65 32.18 -21.28
CA ASN A 307 -4.29 33.34 -21.94
C ASN A 307 -5.82 33.17 -22.06
N ALA A 308 -6.44 32.66 -21.00
CA ALA A 308 -7.87 32.36 -20.95
C ALA A 308 -8.69 33.55 -20.42
N ASP A 309 -9.98 33.56 -20.72
CA ASP A 309 -10.95 34.48 -20.14
C ASP A 309 -11.43 33.93 -18.77
N PRO A 310 -11.37 34.72 -17.68
CA PRO A 310 -11.74 34.28 -16.34
C PRO A 310 -13.24 34.01 -16.12
N VAL A 311 -14.10 34.42 -17.06
CA VAL A 311 -15.57 34.30 -16.99
C VAL A 311 -16.08 33.22 -17.96
N LYS A 312 -15.35 32.91 -19.03
CA LYS A 312 -15.72 31.88 -20.02
C LYS A 312 -15.49 30.45 -19.50
N THR A 313 -16.35 29.52 -19.93
CA THR A 313 -16.13 28.06 -19.85
C THR A 313 -15.66 27.49 -21.18
N TYR A 314 -14.81 26.46 -21.12
CA TYR A 314 -14.11 25.86 -22.26
C TYR A 314 -14.40 24.37 -22.35
N THR A 315 -14.34 23.83 -23.56
CA THR A 315 -14.30 22.38 -23.79
C THR A 315 -12.90 21.83 -23.50
N LEU A 316 -12.81 20.50 -23.28
CA LEU A 316 -11.54 19.80 -23.10
C LEU A 316 -10.49 20.15 -24.15
N ASP A 317 -10.88 20.11 -25.43
CA ASP A 317 -9.95 20.26 -26.54
C ASP A 317 -9.50 21.73 -26.68
N GLU A 318 -10.35 22.72 -26.39
CA GLU A 318 -9.92 24.12 -26.26
C GLU A 318 -8.82 24.27 -25.19
N VAL A 319 -8.93 23.59 -24.04
CA VAL A 319 -7.89 23.63 -23.01
C VAL A 319 -6.64 22.86 -23.42
N LYS A 320 -6.77 21.70 -24.09
CA LYS A 320 -5.62 20.96 -24.63
C LYS A 320 -4.82 21.80 -25.61
N GLU A 321 -5.47 22.56 -26.49
CA GLU A 321 -4.79 23.46 -27.42
C GLU A 321 -4.10 24.63 -26.69
N MET A 322 -4.74 25.23 -25.67
CA MET A 322 -4.06 26.22 -24.80
C MET A 322 -2.83 25.64 -24.11
N MET A 323 -2.89 24.37 -23.68
CA MET A 323 -1.76 23.69 -23.06
C MET A 323 -0.65 23.36 -24.06
N LYS A 324 -0.97 22.91 -25.28
CA LYS A 324 0.02 22.68 -26.36
C LYS A 324 0.84 23.94 -26.69
N ALA A 325 0.27 25.12 -26.51
CA ALA A 325 0.98 26.39 -26.72
C ALA A 325 2.01 26.73 -25.61
N ILE A 326 1.98 26.05 -24.45
CA ILE A 326 2.86 26.33 -23.30
C ILE A 326 3.75 25.15 -22.88
N VAL A 327 3.44 23.92 -23.27
CA VAL A 327 4.26 22.74 -22.97
C VAL A 327 5.36 22.52 -24.02
N PRO A 328 6.48 21.85 -23.68
CA PRO A 328 7.53 21.55 -24.65
C PRO A 328 7.03 20.71 -25.85
N PRO A 329 7.59 20.90 -27.06
CA PRO A 329 7.28 20.07 -28.22
C PRO A 329 7.52 18.58 -27.93
N GLY A 330 6.50 17.75 -28.17
CA GLY A 330 6.54 16.30 -27.90
C GLY A 330 5.91 15.88 -26.56
N THR A 331 5.48 16.81 -25.70
CA THR A 331 4.66 16.46 -24.53
C THR A 331 3.23 16.09 -24.98
N ILE A 332 2.77 14.89 -24.58
CA ILE A 332 1.40 14.44 -24.84
C ILE A 332 0.46 15.16 -23.88
N VAL A 333 -0.45 15.98 -24.42
CA VAL A 333 -1.49 16.67 -23.65
C VAL A 333 -2.78 15.87 -23.70
N ASP A 334 -3.01 15.04 -22.69
CA ASP A 334 -4.20 14.20 -22.55
C ASP A 334 -5.20 14.73 -21.50
N ASP A 335 -6.32 14.02 -21.38
CA ASP A 335 -7.42 14.34 -20.46
C ASP A 335 -6.95 14.40 -18.99
N ALA A 336 -6.02 13.52 -18.61
CA ALA A 336 -5.48 13.46 -17.26
C ALA A 336 -4.55 14.64 -16.96
N MET A 337 -3.75 15.08 -17.93
CA MET A 337 -2.91 16.26 -17.82
C MET A 337 -3.74 17.54 -17.65
N VAL A 338 -4.82 17.69 -18.42
CA VAL A 338 -5.75 18.83 -18.29
C VAL A 338 -6.46 18.81 -16.92
N ALA A 339 -7.02 17.65 -16.54
CA ALA A 339 -7.71 17.48 -15.27
C ALA A 339 -6.79 17.77 -14.06
N GLY A 340 -5.58 17.20 -14.08
CA GLY A 340 -4.57 17.40 -13.03
C GLY A 340 -4.08 18.85 -12.94
N MET A 341 -3.81 19.51 -14.07
CA MET A 341 -3.41 20.93 -14.07
C MET A 341 -4.52 21.82 -13.53
N LEU A 342 -5.75 21.68 -14.02
CA LEU A 342 -6.87 22.55 -13.65
C LEU A 342 -7.54 22.19 -12.32
N ASP A 343 -7.05 21.17 -11.61
CA ASP A 343 -7.62 20.70 -10.34
C ASP A 343 -9.05 20.12 -10.49
N MET A 344 -9.39 19.63 -11.68
CA MET A 344 -10.73 19.22 -12.07
C MET A 344 -10.96 17.72 -11.84
N GLY A 345 -11.93 17.40 -10.98
CA GLY A 345 -12.30 16.02 -10.65
C GLY A 345 -11.34 15.34 -9.66
N ALA A 346 -11.51 14.03 -9.48
CA ALA A 346 -10.56 13.23 -8.72
C ALA A 346 -9.21 13.17 -9.47
N VAL A 347 -8.10 13.31 -8.75
CA VAL A 347 -6.77 13.03 -9.30
C VAL A 347 -6.63 11.52 -9.38
N VAL A 348 -6.83 10.96 -10.57
CA VAL A 348 -6.82 9.50 -10.78
C VAL A 348 -5.44 8.95 -11.19
N ASN A 349 -4.45 9.83 -11.42
CA ASN A 349 -3.09 9.47 -11.84
C ASN A 349 -2.03 10.15 -10.95
N PRO A 350 -0.91 9.49 -10.62
CA PRO A 350 0.05 10.05 -9.68
C PRO A 350 0.76 11.29 -10.22
N ILE A 351 1.14 12.21 -9.33
CA ILE A 351 1.79 13.46 -9.71
C ILE A 351 3.25 13.20 -10.13
N GLU A 352 3.65 13.72 -11.29
CA GLU A 352 4.97 13.51 -11.90
C GLU A 352 6.14 13.85 -10.97
N ALA A 353 5.99 14.90 -10.14
CA ALA A 353 6.98 15.29 -9.15
C ALA A 353 7.23 14.20 -8.10
N ASP A 354 6.18 13.54 -7.62
CA ASP A 354 6.28 12.44 -6.66
C ASP A 354 6.80 11.17 -7.34
N LEU A 355 6.35 10.88 -8.57
CA LEU A 355 6.84 9.75 -9.37
C LEU A 355 8.35 9.78 -9.60
N LYS A 356 8.96 10.96 -9.78
CA LYS A 356 10.42 11.11 -9.88
C LYS A 356 11.14 10.66 -8.61
N VAL A 357 10.56 10.94 -7.43
CA VAL A 357 11.10 10.51 -6.14
C VAL A 357 10.92 9.00 -5.95
N PHE A 358 9.73 8.46 -6.22
CA PHE A 358 9.46 7.02 -6.13
C PHE A 358 10.31 6.20 -7.11
N THR A 359 10.52 6.68 -8.34
CA THR A 359 11.41 6.04 -9.33
C THR A 359 12.84 5.94 -8.82
N ALA A 360 13.38 7.03 -8.25
CA ALA A 360 14.73 7.02 -7.68
C ALA A 360 14.88 6.06 -6.48
N LEU A 361 13.83 5.88 -5.68
CA LEU A 361 13.80 4.91 -4.59
C LEU A 361 13.64 3.47 -5.10
N SER A 362 12.93 3.27 -6.22
CA SER A 362 12.77 1.94 -6.84
C SER A 362 14.07 1.43 -7.46
N GLU A 363 14.88 2.30 -8.06
CA GLU A 363 16.23 1.91 -8.52
C GLU A 363 17.14 1.53 -7.34
N LYS A 364 17.08 2.27 -6.22
CA LYS A 364 17.78 1.86 -4.99
C LYS A 364 17.31 0.50 -4.45
N TYR A 365 16.02 0.16 -4.55
CA TYR A 365 15.54 -1.16 -4.14
C TYR A 365 16.11 -2.28 -5.02
N LYS A 366 16.15 -2.07 -6.35
CA LYS A 366 16.78 -3.00 -7.30
C LYS A 366 18.28 -3.18 -7.01
N GLU A 367 18.98 -2.10 -6.68
CA GLU A 367 20.38 -2.15 -6.23
C GLU A 367 20.56 -2.90 -4.91
N PHE A 368 19.68 -2.66 -3.93
CA PHE A 368 19.66 -3.37 -2.65
C PHE A 368 19.45 -4.88 -2.83
N LEU A 369 18.45 -5.28 -3.62
CA LEU A 369 18.19 -6.69 -3.95
C LEU A 369 19.40 -7.35 -4.63
N LYS A 370 19.98 -6.68 -5.64
CA LYS A 370 21.19 -7.14 -6.32
C LYS A 370 22.37 -7.28 -5.35
N GLY A 371 22.56 -6.33 -4.44
CA GLY A 371 23.59 -6.36 -3.39
C GLY A 371 23.40 -7.49 -2.36
N LYS A 372 22.17 -7.99 -2.21
CA LYS A 372 21.84 -9.18 -1.41
C LYS A 372 21.88 -10.49 -2.21
N GLY A 373 22.30 -10.46 -3.47
CA GLY A 373 22.35 -11.64 -4.35
C GLY A 373 20.98 -12.10 -4.88
N PHE A 374 19.92 -11.31 -4.66
CA PHE A 374 18.58 -11.62 -5.15
C PHE A 374 18.52 -11.42 -6.66
N THR A 375 18.41 -12.54 -7.38
CA THR A 375 18.47 -12.61 -8.85
C THR A 375 17.25 -13.28 -9.47
N ALA A 376 16.26 -13.65 -8.65
CA ALA A 376 15.02 -14.27 -9.10
C ALA A 376 14.23 -13.32 -10.01
N LYS A 377 14.07 -13.71 -11.27
CA LYS A 377 13.17 -13.03 -12.20
C LYS A 377 11.76 -13.57 -12.03
N ARG A 378 10.81 -12.66 -11.82
CA ARG A 378 9.38 -12.94 -11.71
C ARG A 378 8.60 -12.02 -12.64
N LEU A 379 7.32 -12.35 -12.86
CA LEU A 379 6.39 -11.47 -13.55
C LEU A 379 6.27 -10.11 -12.85
N ASP A 380 5.76 -9.11 -13.58
CA ASP A 380 5.41 -7.81 -13.01
C ASP A 380 4.44 -7.98 -11.83
N PRO A 381 4.60 -7.20 -10.73
CA PRO A 381 3.68 -7.25 -9.59
C PRO A 381 2.26 -6.81 -10.01
N ALA A 382 1.27 -7.17 -9.18
CA ALA A 382 -0.12 -6.78 -9.45
C ALA A 382 -0.26 -5.24 -9.52
N ARG A 383 -1.18 -4.78 -10.38
CA ARG A 383 -1.58 -3.38 -10.39
C ARG A 383 -2.39 -3.08 -9.13
N ASP A 384 -2.16 -1.90 -8.57
CA ASP A 384 -3.00 -1.29 -7.56
C ASP A 384 -4.48 -1.26 -7.96
N LYS A 385 -5.33 -1.69 -7.02
CA LYS A 385 -6.78 -1.76 -7.19
C LYS A 385 -7.43 -0.42 -6.86
N ASP A 386 -8.54 -0.12 -7.52
CA ASP A 386 -9.37 1.01 -7.17
C ASP A 386 -10.01 0.75 -5.79
N GLY A 387 -10.14 1.79 -4.96
CA GLY A 387 -10.53 1.63 -3.56
C GLY A 387 -9.45 1.09 -2.62
N SER A 388 -8.18 0.93 -3.03
CA SER A 388 -7.14 0.37 -2.15
C SER A 388 -6.59 1.34 -1.10
N PHE A 389 -6.03 0.77 -0.02
CA PHE A 389 -5.38 1.53 1.05
C PHE A 389 -4.19 2.37 0.53
N GLU A 390 -3.40 1.84 -0.40
CA GLU A 390 -2.28 2.58 -1.00
C GLU A 390 -2.78 3.83 -1.74
N LEU A 391 -3.85 3.69 -2.53
CA LEU A 391 -4.41 4.83 -3.26
C LEU A 391 -5.00 5.86 -2.32
N TRP A 392 -5.70 5.44 -1.27
CA TRP A 392 -6.18 6.37 -0.24
C TRP A 392 -5.03 7.07 0.49
N SER A 393 -3.98 6.35 0.88
CA SER A 393 -2.81 6.93 1.56
C SER A 393 -2.11 7.99 0.71
N TYR A 394 -1.85 7.69 -0.58
CA TYR A 394 -1.22 8.66 -1.47
C TYR A 394 -2.16 9.83 -1.81
N TYR A 395 -3.37 9.56 -2.29
CA TYR A 395 -4.25 10.58 -2.88
C TYR A 395 -5.14 11.33 -1.89
N HIS A 396 -5.30 10.88 -0.64
CA HIS A 396 -6.07 11.60 0.38
C HIS A 396 -5.15 12.12 1.48
N LEU A 397 -4.26 11.28 2.01
CA LEU A 397 -3.37 11.65 3.12
C LEU A 397 -2.09 12.38 2.66
N GLY A 398 -1.74 12.31 1.37
CA GLY A 398 -0.57 12.98 0.82
C GLY A 398 0.77 12.38 1.26
N LEU A 399 0.76 11.13 1.73
CA LEU A 399 1.90 10.48 2.37
C LEU A 399 2.79 9.73 1.36
N PRO A 400 4.12 9.70 1.59
CA PRO A 400 5.01 8.69 1.01
C PRO A 400 4.44 7.29 1.21
N THR A 401 4.03 6.66 0.12
CA THR A 401 3.28 5.41 0.11
C THR A 401 4.04 4.38 -0.70
N PHE A 402 4.31 3.23 -0.09
CA PHE A 402 5.03 2.11 -0.70
C PHE A 402 4.25 0.81 -0.54
N SER A 403 4.61 -0.20 -1.32
CA SER A 403 4.12 -1.56 -1.14
C SER A 403 5.16 -2.59 -1.58
N GLN A 404 5.01 -3.83 -1.12
CA GLN A 404 5.85 -4.97 -1.49
C GLN A 404 5.05 -6.26 -1.65
N ASP A 405 5.16 -6.88 -2.83
CA ASP A 405 4.95 -8.31 -3.03
C ASP A 405 6.27 -9.04 -2.73
N PHE A 406 6.24 -10.00 -1.82
CA PHE A 406 7.43 -10.75 -1.42
C PHE A 406 7.73 -11.93 -2.33
N TRP A 407 6.75 -12.36 -3.12
CA TRP A 407 6.86 -13.42 -4.10
C TRP A 407 5.86 -13.23 -5.24
N GLY A 408 6.21 -13.75 -6.41
CA GLY A 408 5.35 -13.86 -7.57
C GLY A 408 5.94 -14.89 -8.54
N LEU A 409 5.14 -15.34 -9.51
CA LEU A 409 5.52 -16.41 -10.43
C LEU A 409 6.83 -16.10 -11.18
N PRO A 410 7.79 -17.05 -11.24
CA PRO A 410 9.01 -16.87 -12.03
C PRO A 410 8.72 -16.59 -13.51
N GLU A 411 9.59 -15.81 -14.17
CA GLU A 411 9.52 -15.68 -15.63
C GLU A 411 9.61 -17.08 -16.30
N PRO A 412 8.74 -17.41 -17.27
CA PRO A 412 8.85 -18.66 -17.99
C PRO A 412 10.18 -18.71 -18.75
N PRO A 413 10.82 -19.89 -18.89
CA PRO A 413 12.05 -20.02 -19.67
C PRO A 413 11.82 -19.51 -21.09
N LYS A 414 12.72 -18.65 -21.58
CA LYS A 414 12.66 -18.20 -22.98
C LYS A 414 12.88 -19.40 -23.90
N THR A 415 11.82 -19.88 -24.52
CA THR A 415 11.91 -20.75 -25.69
C THR A 415 12.38 -19.91 -26.89
N ASP A 416 13.30 -20.43 -27.69
CA ASP A 416 14.07 -19.70 -28.72
C ASP A 416 13.26 -19.26 -29.97
N THR A 417 11.97 -18.95 -29.82
CA THR A 417 11.09 -18.47 -30.90
C THR A 417 10.58 -17.03 -30.71
N ALA A 418 10.95 -16.36 -29.61
CA ALA A 418 10.69 -14.92 -29.44
C ALA A 418 11.76 -14.07 -30.16
N ALA A 419 11.57 -13.83 -31.46
CA ALA A 419 12.38 -12.91 -32.24
C ALA A 419 12.42 -11.51 -31.58
N LYS A 420 13.60 -10.88 -31.58
CA LYS A 420 13.86 -9.58 -30.93
C LYS A 420 12.89 -8.50 -31.43
N SER A 421 12.02 -8.00 -30.55
CA SER A 421 11.25 -6.78 -30.80
C SER A 421 12.18 -5.57 -30.70
N THR A 422 12.50 -4.98 -31.85
CA THR A 422 13.10 -3.63 -31.92
C THR A 422 12.07 -2.58 -31.54
N PRO A 423 12.50 -1.42 -31.02
CA PRO A 423 11.56 -0.34 -30.67
C PRO A 423 10.92 0.22 -31.94
N ARG A 424 9.59 0.38 -31.92
CA ARG A 424 8.84 1.02 -33.02
C ARG A 424 8.23 2.35 -32.58
N THR A 425 8.47 3.35 -33.41
CA THR A 425 7.79 4.64 -33.42
C THR A 425 6.35 4.50 -33.94
N GLU A 426 5.41 5.10 -33.22
CA GLU A 426 4.03 5.47 -33.60
C GLU A 426 3.01 4.38 -34.05
N PRO A 427 1.70 4.61 -33.81
CA PRO A 427 0.70 3.55 -33.84
C PRO A 427 -0.03 3.42 -35.19
N GLN A 428 -0.02 2.21 -35.74
CA GLN A 428 -1.08 1.74 -36.64
C GLN A 428 -1.83 0.60 -35.95
N ALA A 429 -3.16 0.66 -35.97
CA ALA A 429 -4.02 -0.35 -35.37
C ALA A 429 -3.82 -1.70 -36.08
N LYS A 430 -3.23 -2.66 -35.37
CA LYS A 430 -3.23 -4.07 -35.77
C LYS A 430 -4.52 -4.74 -35.26
N PRO A 431 -5.07 -5.74 -35.99
CA PRO A 431 -6.05 -6.65 -35.40
C PRO A 431 -5.43 -7.35 -34.19
N ALA A 432 -6.25 -7.62 -33.17
CA ALA A 432 -5.79 -8.22 -31.93
C ALA A 432 -5.21 -9.62 -32.17
N GLU A 433 -3.94 -9.83 -31.81
CA GLU A 433 -3.42 -11.19 -31.65
C GLU A 433 -4.15 -11.85 -30.46
N PRO A 434 -4.37 -13.18 -30.48
CA PRO A 434 -4.96 -13.87 -29.34
C PRO A 434 -4.11 -13.61 -28.10
N VAL A 435 -4.76 -13.09 -27.05
CA VAL A 435 -4.09 -12.79 -25.78
C VAL A 435 -3.64 -14.12 -25.17
N LYS A 436 -2.37 -14.48 -25.40
CA LYS A 436 -1.69 -15.44 -24.52
C LYS A 436 -1.77 -14.85 -23.12
N ASP A 437 -2.30 -15.61 -22.17
CA ASP A 437 -2.13 -15.25 -20.77
C ASP A 437 -0.68 -15.60 -20.36
N PRO A 438 0.20 -14.59 -20.12
CA PRO A 438 1.57 -14.85 -19.72
C PRO A 438 1.64 -15.38 -18.28
N VAL A 439 0.63 -15.11 -17.44
CA VAL A 439 0.53 -15.56 -16.06
C VAL A 439 0.26 -17.05 -16.04
N MET A 440 -0.78 -17.52 -16.75
CA MET A 440 -1.08 -18.96 -16.84
C MET A 440 0.05 -19.75 -17.52
N THR A 441 0.73 -19.16 -18.51
CA THR A 441 1.92 -19.78 -19.14
C THR A 441 3.07 -19.93 -18.13
N ALA A 442 3.34 -18.91 -17.33
CA ALA A 442 4.35 -18.95 -16.28
C ALA A 442 3.97 -19.93 -15.15
N PHE A 443 2.70 -19.93 -14.76
CA PHE A 443 2.14 -20.83 -13.77
C PHE A 443 2.31 -22.29 -14.17
N MET A 444 1.97 -22.69 -15.40
CA MET A 444 2.11 -24.09 -15.81
C MET A 444 3.59 -24.53 -15.84
N ALA A 445 4.49 -23.65 -16.30
CA ALA A 445 5.93 -23.90 -16.24
C ALA A 445 6.47 -24.00 -14.80
N TYR A 446 5.86 -23.28 -13.84
CA TYR A 446 6.16 -23.39 -12.41
C TYR A 446 5.57 -24.68 -11.81
N ASN A 447 4.31 -25.00 -12.11
CA ASN A 447 3.61 -26.20 -11.65
C ASN A 447 4.38 -27.47 -12.02
N ASP A 448 4.70 -27.63 -13.31
CA ASP A 448 5.32 -28.84 -13.83
C ASP A 448 6.74 -29.04 -13.27
N LYS A 449 7.49 -27.96 -13.02
CA LYS A 449 8.89 -28.01 -12.57
C LYS A 449 9.08 -27.98 -11.05
N GLN A 450 8.22 -27.25 -10.34
CA GLN A 450 8.40 -26.96 -8.91
C GLN A 450 7.32 -27.62 -8.05
N LEU A 451 6.07 -27.68 -8.51
CA LEU A 451 4.97 -28.33 -7.77
C LEU A 451 4.76 -29.80 -8.19
N ASN A 452 5.56 -30.32 -9.12
CA ASN A 452 5.44 -31.67 -9.67
C ASN A 452 4.04 -31.96 -10.25
N GLY A 453 3.42 -30.96 -10.89
CA GLY A 453 2.08 -31.03 -11.46
C GLY A 453 0.94 -30.80 -10.45
N LYS A 454 1.20 -30.85 -9.14
CA LYS A 454 0.18 -30.81 -8.07
C LYS A 454 -0.56 -29.48 -7.90
N GLY A 455 -0.13 -28.41 -8.56
CA GLY A 455 -0.85 -27.14 -8.60
C GLY A 455 -2.02 -27.11 -9.58
N PHE A 456 -2.30 -28.22 -10.29
CA PHE A 456 -3.42 -28.28 -11.24
C PHE A 456 -4.17 -29.61 -11.12
N VAL A 457 -5.49 -29.54 -10.90
CA VAL A 457 -6.41 -30.69 -10.89
C VAL A 457 -6.78 -31.04 -12.33
N PRO A 458 -6.50 -32.28 -12.82
CA PRO A 458 -6.88 -32.69 -14.17
C PRO A 458 -8.39 -32.70 -14.37
N TRP A 459 -8.85 -32.16 -15.51
CA TRP A 459 -10.25 -32.20 -15.93
C TRP A 459 -10.82 -33.62 -15.89
N THR A 460 -11.81 -33.85 -15.03
CA THR A 460 -12.41 -35.15 -14.73
C THR A 460 -13.93 -35.07 -14.90
N GLU A 461 -14.56 -36.02 -15.60
CA GLU A 461 -16.02 -36.03 -15.76
C GLU A 461 -16.74 -36.29 -14.43
N VAL A 462 -17.67 -35.41 -14.07
CA VAL A 462 -18.51 -35.48 -12.87
C VAL A 462 -19.99 -35.31 -13.27
N PRO A 463 -20.94 -36.06 -12.67
CA PRO A 463 -22.36 -35.82 -12.88
C PRO A 463 -22.81 -34.51 -12.22
N HIS A 464 -23.52 -33.66 -12.95
CA HIS A 464 -24.10 -32.41 -12.45
C HIS A 464 -25.63 -32.47 -12.57
N PRO A 465 -26.43 -32.04 -11.58
CA PRO A 465 -27.88 -32.15 -11.61
C PRO A 465 -28.54 -31.54 -12.86
N GLU A 466 -28.09 -30.36 -13.27
CA GLU A 466 -28.66 -29.63 -14.41
C GLU A 466 -27.90 -29.84 -15.74
N TYR A 467 -26.62 -29.48 -15.79
CA TYR A 467 -25.77 -29.64 -16.99
C TYR A 467 -25.46 -31.10 -17.38
N GLY A 468 -25.90 -32.09 -16.60
CA GLY A 468 -25.77 -33.52 -16.88
C GLY A 468 -24.35 -34.04 -16.67
N LYS A 469 -23.45 -33.81 -17.63
CA LYS A 469 -22.03 -34.18 -17.55
C LYS A 469 -21.15 -32.95 -17.70
N VAL A 470 -20.44 -32.63 -16.64
CA VAL A 470 -19.43 -31.55 -16.60
C VAL A 470 -18.05 -32.14 -16.41
N GLU A 471 -17.01 -31.37 -16.73
CA GLU A 471 -15.64 -31.69 -16.37
C GLU A 471 -15.17 -30.74 -15.27
N VAL A 472 -14.69 -31.27 -14.15
CA VAL A 472 -14.13 -30.50 -13.03
C VAL A 472 -12.60 -30.55 -13.07
N GLY A 473 -11.95 -29.41 -12.85
CA GLY A 473 -10.50 -29.29 -12.74
C GLY A 473 -10.03 -27.85 -12.82
N GLY A 474 -8.72 -27.61 -12.83
CA GLY A 474 -8.17 -26.25 -12.92
C GLY A 474 -7.00 -26.00 -11.98
N VAL A 475 -6.71 -24.73 -11.73
CA VAL A 475 -5.64 -24.31 -10.80
C VAL A 475 -6.06 -24.65 -9.38
N VAL A 476 -5.18 -25.31 -8.63
CA VAL A 476 -5.36 -25.53 -7.19
C VAL A 476 -5.30 -24.17 -6.48
N PRO A 477 -6.28 -23.85 -5.62
CA PRO A 477 -6.28 -22.62 -4.82
C PRO A 477 -4.93 -22.28 -4.20
N TYR A 478 -4.52 -21.02 -4.35
CA TYR A 478 -3.26 -20.42 -3.90
C TYR A 478 -1.96 -20.93 -4.57
N ALA A 479 -2.01 -21.91 -5.47
CA ALA A 479 -0.79 -22.49 -6.08
C ALA A 479 0.01 -21.51 -6.95
N ASP A 480 -0.63 -20.46 -7.46
CA ASP A 480 -0.07 -19.38 -8.27
C ASP A 480 0.24 -18.10 -7.46
N LEU A 481 -0.30 -17.99 -6.23
CA LEU A 481 -0.13 -16.85 -5.33
C LEU A 481 0.96 -17.06 -4.27
N LEU A 482 1.24 -18.31 -3.88
CA LEU A 482 2.09 -18.61 -2.73
C LEU A 482 3.39 -19.34 -3.10
N PRO A 483 4.55 -18.93 -2.56
CA PRO A 483 5.73 -19.76 -2.55
C PRO A 483 5.52 -21.00 -1.68
N LYS A 484 6.33 -22.04 -1.92
CA LYS A 484 6.48 -23.12 -0.95
C LYS A 484 7.03 -22.59 0.37
N ALA A 485 6.62 -23.21 1.48
CA ALA A 485 7.00 -22.77 2.83
C ALA A 485 8.52 -22.68 3.02
N GLU A 486 9.29 -23.64 2.47
CA GLU A 486 10.73 -23.76 2.71
C GLU A 486 11.56 -22.58 2.17
N ILE A 487 11.02 -21.76 1.28
CA ILE A 487 11.71 -20.56 0.76
C ILE A 487 11.28 -19.26 1.44
N ILE A 488 10.22 -19.25 2.26
CA ILE A 488 9.64 -18.04 2.87
C ILE A 488 10.71 -17.24 3.63
N ASP A 489 11.46 -17.87 4.54
CA ASP A 489 12.49 -17.18 5.33
C ASP A 489 13.61 -16.57 4.51
N SER A 490 13.97 -17.21 3.39
CA SER A 490 14.99 -16.70 2.48
C SER A 490 14.48 -15.46 1.73
N LEU A 491 13.22 -15.48 1.29
CA LEU A 491 12.57 -14.37 0.59
C LEU A 491 12.37 -13.17 1.52
N LEU A 492 11.82 -13.40 2.71
CA LEU A 492 11.51 -12.35 3.69
C LEU A 492 12.79 -11.79 4.32
N GLY A 493 13.78 -12.63 4.64
CA GLY A 493 15.05 -12.21 5.21
C GLY A 493 15.89 -11.32 4.29
N ILE A 494 15.67 -11.39 2.98
CA ILE A 494 16.28 -10.49 2.00
C ILE A 494 15.46 -9.21 1.83
N GLN A 495 14.14 -9.32 1.68
CA GLN A 495 13.29 -8.22 1.21
C GLN A 495 12.75 -7.31 2.33
N VAL A 496 12.34 -7.86 3.48
CA VAL A 496 11.79 -7.08 4.60
C VAL A 496 12.75 -5.97 5.10
N PRO A 497 14.07 -6.20 5.23
CA PRO A 497 14.99 -5.17 5.71
C PRO A 497 15.09 -3.91 4.84
N TRP A 498 14.55 -3.91 3.61
CA TRP A 498 14.49 -2.72 2.75
C TRP A 498 13.75 -1.55 3.40
N ILE A 499 12.72 -1.82 4.22
CA ILE A 499 11.96 -0.76 4.89
C ILE A 499 12.85 0.08 5.82
N PHE A 500 13.91 -0.50 6.40
CA PHE A 500 14.88 0.24 7.22
C PHE A 500 15.77 1.18 6.40
N GLU A 501 15.89 0.98 5.08
CA GLU A 501 16.52 1.97 4.18
C GLU A 501 15.54 3.08 3.79
N LEU A 502 14.26 2.74 3.54
CA LEU A 502 13.22 3.74 3.23
C LEU A 502 13.00 4.74 4.37
N VAL A 503 12.93 4.29 5.63
CA VAL A 503 12.69 5.20 6.77
C VAL A 503 13.81 6.21 7.00
N LYS A 504 15.02 5.97 6.46
CA LYS A 504 16.13 6.94 6.48
C LYS A 504 15.90 8.12 5.54
N GLU A 505 14.93 8.03 4.63
CA GLU A 505 14.57 9.07 3.66
C GLU A 505 13.35 9.91 4.11
N ILE A 506 12.66 9.53 5.22
CA ILE A 506 11.58 10.30 5.86
C ILE A 506 12.07 11.72 6.18
N PRO A 507 11.29 12.80 5.92
CA PRO A 507 11.80 14.16 6.02
C PRO A 507 12.36 14.55 7.40
N GLN A 508 13.42 15.35 7.38
CA GLN A 508 14.06 15.91 8.59
C GLN A 508 14.40 17.38 8.32
N LEU A 509 13.77 18.28 9.09
CA LEU A 509 13.80 19.73 8.88
C LEU A 509 14.77 20.39 9.87
N ASP A 510 16.03 20.51 9.46
CA ASP A 510 17.14 20.99 10.30
C ASP A 510 17.41 22.49 10.11
N ILE A 511 17.66 23.22 11.21
CA ILE A 511 18.16 24.61 11.18
C ILE A 511 19.68 24.60 10.93
N GLU A 512 20.05 24.53 9.66
CA GLU A 512 21.44 24.43 9.18
C GLU A 512 22.26 25.68 9.55
N GLU A 513 21.80 26.87 9.15
CA GLU A 513 22.46 28.15 9.43
C GLU A 513 21.53 29.11 10.19
N THR A 514 22.12 29.93 11.06
CA THR A 514 21.47 31.08 11.69
C THR A 514 22.41 32.28 11.66
N ARG A 515 21.91 33.43 11.22
CA ARG A 515 22.68 34.69 11.12
C ARG A 515 21.94 35.81 11.83
N VAL A 516 22.66 36.55 12.67
CA VAL A 516 22.16 37.71 13.43
C VAL A 516 22.91 38.95 12.95
N GLU A 517 22.18 39.94 12.46
CA GLU A 517 22.75 41.21 11.99
C GLU A 517 22.19 42.37 12.81
N PRO A 518 22.98 43.05 13.66
CA PRO A 518 22.54 44.27 14.34
C PRO A 518 22.13 45.34 13.32
N GLN A 519 20.99 45.99 13.56
CA GLN A 519 20.44 47.06 12.71
C GLN A 519 20.45 48.44 13.41
N GLY A 520 20.97 48.51 14.65
CA GLY A 520 20.90 49.68 15.52
C GLY A 520 19.73 49.62 16.51
N THR A 521 19.77 50.47 17.54
CA THR A 521 18.67 50.68 18.53
C THR A 521 18.03 49.40 19.10
N GLY A 522 18.84 48.39 19.41
CA GLY A 522 18.35 47.10 19.96
C GLY A 522 17.61 46.21 18.95
N ILE A 523 17.61 46.56 17.66
CA ILE A 523 16.97 45.81 16.58
C ILE A 523 18.00 44.89 15.91
N TYR A 524 17.63 43.64 15.70
CA TYR A 524 18.42 42.61 15.05
C TYR A 524 17.64 41.98 13.90
N ARG A 525 18.27 41.85 12.73
CA ARG A 525 17.77 40.97 11.68
C ARG A 525 18.23 39.55 11.99
N VAL A 526 17.29 38.66 12.27
CA VAL A 526 17.54 37.23 12.49
C VAL A 526 17.16 36.50 11.21
N SER A 527 18.09 35.76 10.63
CA SER A 527 17.84 34.84 9.52
C SER A 527 18.11 33.40 9.96
N ALA A 528 17.26 32.48 9.54
CA ALA A 528 17.47 31.04 9.70
C ALA A 528 17.26 30.33 8.37
N TRP A 529 18.13 29.36 8.07
CA TRP A 529 18.02 28.50 6.90
C TRP A 529 17.57 27.12 7.37
N ILE A 530 16.35 26.75 6.99
CA ILE A 530 15.75 25.46 7.32
C ILE A 530 15.95 24.56 6.10
N ARG A 531 16.56 23.40 6.31
CA ARG A 531 16.86 22.44 5.25
C ARG A 531 16.15 21.11 5.51
N ASN A 532 15.55 20.54 4.47
CA ASN A 532 15.19 19.13 4.49
C ASN A 532 16.47 18.34 4.22
N THR A 533 16.99 17.57 5.17
CA THR A 533 18.25 16.82 4.99
C THR A 533 18.06 15.49 4.26
N ARG A 534 16.85 15.19 3.78
CA ARG A 534 16.42 13.88 3.27
C ARG A 534 15.77 13.97 1.88
N ARG A 535 15.58 12.82 1.23
CA ARG A 535 15.06 12.75 -0.16
C ARG A 535 13.56 12.93 -0.27
N LEU A 536 12.76 12.39 0.65
CA LEU A 536 11.31 12.59 0.60
C LEU A 536 11.03 14.09 0.88
N PRO A 537 10.18 14.75 0.08
CA PRO A 537 9.76 16.11 0.36
C PRO A 537 8.77 16.13 1.54
N PHE A 538 8.65 17.27 2.20
CA PHE A 538 7.64 17.52 3.22
C PHE A 538 6.71 18.63 2.77
N PRO A 539 5.41 18.38 2.51
CA PRO A 539 4.81 17.09 2.19
C PRO A 539 5.17 16.64 0.75
N LEU A 540 4.55 15.56 0.25
CA LEU A 540 4.54 15.27 -1.19
C LEU A 540 3.87 16.40 -2.00
N ALA A 541 4.04 16.38 -3.32
CA ALA A 541 3.27 17.26 -4.20
C ALA A 541 1.75 16.99 -4.07
N MET A 542 1.36 15.72 -3.91
CA MET A 542 -0.03 15.35 -3.63
C MET A 542 -0.52 15.88 -2.27
N GLY A 543 0.33 15.84 -1.24
CA GLY A 543 0.01 16.42 0.06
C GLY A 543 -0.08 17.95 0.04
N THR A 544 0.77 18.61 -0.74
CA THR A 544 0.69 20.06 -1.01
C THR A 544 -0.66 20.44 -1.63
N ARG A 545 -1.16 19.63 -2.57
CA ARG A 545 -2.47 19.82 -3.21
C ARG A 545 -3.61 19.69 -2.19
N ASN A 546 -3.60 18.62 -1.39
CA ASN A 546 -4.69 18.32 -0.46
C ASN A 546 -4.60 19.08 0.87
N LYS A 547 -3.46 19.71 1.17
CA LYS A 547 -3.13 20.38 2.45
C LYS A 547 -3.06 19.42 3.63
N VAL A 548 -2.63 18.18 3.36
CA VAL A 548 -2.40 17.12 4.36
C VAL A 548 -1.05 16.46 4.03
N PRO A 549 -0.13 16.26 5.00
CA PRO A 549 -0.17 16.74 6.39
C PRO A 549 -0.21 18.28 6.51
N PRO A 550 -0.58 18.82 7.68
CA PRO A 550 -0.49 20.24 7.96
C PRO A 550 0.96 20.78 7.85
N PRO A 551 1.14 22.07 7.50
CA PRO A 551 2.46 22.65 7.30
C PRO A 551 3.27 22.70 8.61
N ALA A 552 4.59 22.68 8.49
CA ALA A 552 5.47 22.75 9.65
C ALA A 552 5.44 24.16 10.25
N ILE A 553 5.34 24.25 11.57
CA ILE A 553 5.27 25.54 12.28
C ILE A 553 6.66 25.90 12.82
N VAL A 554 7.22 26.96 12.27
CA VAL A 554 8.45 27.58 12.78
C VAL A 554 8.07 28.58 13.87
N THR A 555 8.51 28.32 15.09
CA THR A 555 8.29 29.18 16.25
C THR A 555 9.58 29.89 16.65
N VAL A 556 9.52 31.20 16.85
CA VAL A 556 10.64 32.02 17.35
C VAL A 556 10.22 32.61 18.69
N THR A 557 10.87 32.19 19.78
CA THR A 557 10.52 32.58 21.14
C THR A 557 11.74 33.10 21.91
N GLY A 558 11.51 34.00 22.86
CA GLY A 558 12.57 34.59 23.68
C GLY A 558 11.98 35.53 24.72
N LYS A 559 12.73 35.84 25.78
CA LYS A 559 12.23 36.73 26.86
C LYS A 559 12.42 38.18 26.45
N GLY A 560 11.35 39.00 26.50
CA GLY A 560 11.43 40.44 26.24
C GLY A 560 11.68 40.82 24.76
N ILE A 561 11.38 39.92 23.83
CA ILE A 561 11.53 40.19 22.39
C ILE A 561 10.24 40.75 21.77
N HIS A 562 10.40 41.67 20.82
CA HIS A 562 9.32 42.26 20.05
C HIS A 562 9.59 42.11 18.55
N PHE A 563 8.56 41.75 17.77
CA PHE A 563 8.68 41.59 16.32
C PHE A 563 8.32 42.88 15.59
N GLU A 564 9.31 43.51 14.95
CA GLU A 564 9.08 44.62 14.02
C GLU A 564 8.64 44.11 12.64
N SER A 565 9.08 42.90 12.28
CA SER A 565 8.70 42.21 11.05
C SER A 565 8.90 40.70 11.19
N GLY A 566 8.08 39.92 10.48
CA GLY A 566 7.86 38.50 10.74
C GLY A 566 6.83 38.28 11.85
N ARG A 567 6.69 37.02 12.29
CA ARG A 567 5.77 36.60 13.35
C ARG A 567 6.45 35.56 14.24
N GLU A 568 6.00 35.48 15.49
CA GLU A 568 6.39 34.42 16.43
C GLU A 568 6.16 33.02 15.83
N ARG A 569 5.03 32.84 15.13
CA ARG A 569 4.66 31.61 14.42
C ARG A 569 4.59 31.87 12.91
N THR A 570 5.44 31.17 12.16
CA THR A 570 5.49 31.20 10.69
C THR A 570 5.22 29.80 10.13
N SER A 571 4.35 29.71 9.13
CA SER A 571 4.08 28.46 8.43
C SER A 571 5.16 28.16 7.39
N LEU A 572 5.63 26.92 7.35
CA LEU A 572 6.48 26.37 6.31
C LEU A 572 5.64 25.37 5.50
N GLU A 573 4.97 25.90 4.46
CA GLU A 573 3.99 25.18 3.62
C GLU A 573 4.52 23.90 2.94
N GLY A 574 5.83 23.83 2.74
CA GLY A 574 6.50 22.63 2.27
C GLY A 574 7.95 22.88 1.86
N LEU A 575 8.76 21.83 1.85
CA LEU A 575 10.19 21.85 1.55
C LEU A 575 10.56 20.56 0.80
N GLY A 576 11.03 20.71 -0.44
CA GLY A 576 11.43 19.60 -1.29
C GLY A 576 12.56 18.74 -0.72
N GLY A 577 12.79 17.57 -1.29
CA GLY A 577 13.92 16.72 -0.92
C GLY A 577 15.25 17.47 -1.11
N PHE A 578 16.07 17.53 -0.07
CA PHE A 578 17.31 18.31 -0.02
C PHE A 578 17.19 19.84 -0.20
N GLU A 579 15.97 20.40 -0.28
CA GLU A 579 15.72 21.84 -0.41
C GLU A 579 16.02 22.59 0.88
N GLN A 580 16.42 23.85 0.76
CA GLN A 580 16.69 24.78 1.85
C GLN A 580 15.86 26.06 1.67
N ARG A 581 15.23 26.56 2.74
CA ARG A 581 14.48 27.82 2.74
C ARG A 581 14.97 28.77 3.82
N LYS A 582 15.26 30.01 3.42
CA LYS A 582 15.57 31.11 4.32
C LYS A 582 14.29 31.74 4.87
N LEU A 583 14.19 31.83 6.20
CA LEU A 583 13.24 32.69 6.90
C LEU A 583 13.98 33.87 7.53
N THR A 584 13.27 34.98 7.76
CA THR A 584 13.87 36.20 8.32
C THR A 584 12.86 36.95 9.18
N TRP A 585 13.33 37.43 10.32
CA TRP A 585 12.59 38.23 11.30
C TRP A 585 13.39 39.49 11.64
N MET A 586 12.68 40.56 12.00
CA MET A 586 13.27 41.77 12.59
C MET A 586 12.82 41.81 14.04
N ILE A 587 13.76 41.60 14.97
CA ILE A 587 13.48 41.42 16.39
C ILE A 587 14.13 42.56 17.16
N ARG A 588 13.34 43.31 17.92
CA ARG A 588 13.79 44.30 18.89
C ARG A 588 13.87 43.67 20.28
N THR A 589 14.94 43.97 21.00
CA THR A 589 15.05 43.69 22.44
C THR A 589 15.81 44.82 23.13
N GLU A 590 15.45 45.08 24.39
CA GLU A 590 16.06 46.11 25.24
C GLU A 590 17.33 45.60 25.94
N ASN A 591 17.54 44.28 25.99
CA ASN A 591 18.64 43.63 26.72
C ASN A 591 19.24 42.46 25.90
N PRO A 592 20.47 42.01 26.21
CA PRO A 592 20.97 40.73 25.70
C PRO A 592 19.95 39.62 25.98
N SER A 593 19.51 38.93 24.92
CA SER A 593 18.37 38.01 24.97
C SER A 593 18.65 36.74 24.16
N GLU A 594 18.42 35.59 24.78
CA GLU A 594 18.36 34.32 24.07
C GLU A 594 17.04 34.22 23.29
N VAL A 595 17.15 33.78 22.03
CA VAL A 595 16.03 33.48 21.15
C VAL A 595 16.16 32.05 20.65
N THR A 596 15.14 31.24 20.90
CA THR A 596 15.03 29.86 20.41
C THR A 596 14.16 29.85 19.15
N ILE A 597 14.75 29.35 18.06
CA ILE A 597 14.03 29.03 16.82
C ILE A 597 13.78 27.52 16.85
N ARG A 598 12.52 27.09 16.68
CA ARG A 598 12.13 25.67 16.64
C ARG A 598 11.26 25.40 15.42
N VAL A 599 11.56 24.34 14.67
CA VAL A 599 10.82 23.86 13.51
C VAL A 599 10.00 22.65 13.94
N ASN A 600 8.67 22.79 13.98
CA ASN A 600 7.75 21.74 14.41
C ASN A 600 6.90 21.23 13.23
N PRO A 601 7.36 20.24 12.46
CA PRO A 601 6.48 19.46 11.59
C PRO A 601 5.57 18.55 12.42
N VAL A 602 4.49 18.06 11.80
CA VAL A 602 3.54 17.12 12.44
C VAL A 602 4.02 15.67 12.29
N ASN A 603 4.46 15.28 11.09
CA ASN A 603 4.89 13.92 10.73
C ASN A 603 6.26 13.91 10.02
N ALA A 604 7.22 14.65 10.56
CA ALA A 604 8.61 14.61 10.15
C ALA A 604 9.49 14.90 11.37
N ARG A 605 10.82 14.82 11.23
CA ARG A 605 11.71 15.24 12.32
C ARG A 605 11.89 16.76 12.29
N GLY A 606 11.62 17.41 13.41
CA GLY A 606 11.90 18.82 13.65
C GLY A 606 13.30 19.06 14.24
N SER A 607 13.64 20.33 14.42
CA SER A 607 14.89 20.76 15.06
C SER A 607 14.69 22.06 15.84
N GLU A 608 15.59 22.36 16.78
CA GLU A 608 15.64 23.64 17.46
C GLU A 608 17.06 24.18 17.59
N LYS A 609 17.17 25.52 17.69
CA LYS A 609 18.44 26.22 17.82
C LYS A 609 18.25 27.52 18.60
N THR A 610 18.98 27.67 19.69
CA THR A 610 19.04 28.92 20.47
C THR A 610 20.18 29.79 19.97
N ILE A 611 19.92 31.08 19.84
CA ILE A 611 20.88 32.11 19.41
C ILE A 611 20.83 33.30 20.37
N ASN A 612 21.96 33.98 20.53
CA ASN A 612 22.06 35.17 21.36
C ASN A 612 21.86 36.44 20.52
N LEU A 613 20.93 37.30 20.94
CA LEU A 613 20.82 38.67 20.47
C LEU A 613 21.50 39.60 21.47
N GLY A 614 22.49 40.38 21.05
CA GLY A 614 23.13 41.39 21.91
C GLY A 614 24.26 40.91 22.83
N GLY A 615 24.98 39.85 22.46
CA GLY A 615 26.32 39.55 23.01
C GLY A 615 27.44 40.09 22.12
N LYS A 616 28.63 40.32 22.69
CA LYS A 616 29.90 40.47 21.95
C LYS A 616 30.53 39.09 21.71
#